data_AF-A0A1U9ZSS1-F1
#
_entry.id   AF-A0A1U9ZSS1-F1
#
_cell.length_a   1.000
_cell.length_b   1.000
_cell.length_c   1.000
_cell.angle_alpha   90.00
_cell.angle_beta   90.00
_cell.angle_gamma   90.00
#
_symmetry.space_group_name_H-M   'P 1'
#
loop_
_entity.id
_entity.type
_entity.pdbx_description
1 polymer ?
#
loop_
_entity_poly.entity_id
_entity_poly.type
_entity_poly.pdbx_seq_one_letter_code
_entity_poly.pdbx_strand_id
1 'polypeptide(L)'
;MATRAELVDALRRAQELSDQHWHCLDRPLLQMSGGRTWTGPVADVFAGDLAHQRAELWRGLRGVIDHLHETLAHVTVMRPAD
;
A
#
# COMPACT_ATOMS: atom_id res chain seq x y z
N MET A 1 8.87 -22.42 -7.17
CA MET A 1 7.48 -21.95 -6.95
C MET A 1 7.31 -21.73 -5.47
N ALA A 2 6.67 -20.63 -5.05
CA ALA A 2 6.31 -20.44 -3.65
C ALA A 2 5.22 -21.44 -3.25
N THR A 3 5.34 -22.00 -2.06
CA THR A 3 4.34 -22.87 -1.45
C THR A 3 3.13 -22.07 -1.00
N ARG A 4 1.97 -22.73 -0.85
CA ARG A 4 0.76 -22.09 -0.31
C ARG A 4 1.00 -21.44 1.06
N ALA A 5 1.81 -22.07 1.92
CA ALA A 5 2.14 -21.53 3.23
C ALA A 5 2.94 -20.22 3.15
N GLU A 6 3.92 -20.16 2.25
CA GLU A 6 4.71 -18.94 1.99
C GLU A 6 3.83 -17.82 1.44
N LEU A 7 2.88 -18.13 0.54
CA LEU A 7 1.95 -17.14 -0.01
C LEU A 7 0.98 -16.58 1.05
N VAL A 8 0.47 -17.43 1.95
CA VAL A 8 -0.38 -16.99 3.07
C VAL A 8 0.40 -16.09 4.04
N ASP A 9 1.64 -16.46 4.38
CA ASP A 9 2.46 -15.64 5.27
C ASP A 9 2.83 -14.30 4.62
N ALA A 10 3.16 -14.30 3.32
CA ALA A 10 3.41 -13.07 2.56
C ALA A 10 2.18 -12.15 2.54
N LEU A 11 0.99 -12.70 2.31
CA LEU A 11 -0.26 -11.94 2.33
C LEU A 11 -0.51 -11.31 3.70
N ARG A 12 -0.37 -12.10 4.78
CA ARG A 12 -0.53 -11.61 6.15
C ARG A 12 0.43 -10.45 6.44
N ARG A 13 1.71 -10.61 6.11
CA ARG A 13 2.72 -9.55 6.33
C ARG A 13 2.41 -8.30 5.51
N ALA A 14 1.96 -8.45 4.26
CA ALA A 14 1.58 -7.32 3.42
C ALA A 14 0.37 -6.56 3.99
N GLN A 15 -0.62 -7.27 4.51
CA GLN A 15 -1.78 -6.69 5.19
C GLN A 15 -1.36 -5.98 6.49
N GLU A 16 -0.53 -6.61 7.33
CA GLU A 16 -0.02 -6.01 8.57
C GLU A 16 0.76 -4.71 8.29
N LEU A 17 1.63 -4.71 7.28
CA LEU A 17 2.36 -3.50 6.84
C LEU A 17 1.41 -2.44 6.30
N SER A 18 0.39 -2.84 5.54
CA SER A 18 -0.66 -1.94 5.06
C SER A 18 -1.36 -1.27 6.22
N ASP A 19 -1.88 -2.04 7.17
CA ASP A 19 -2.65 -1.49 8.29
C ASP A 19 -1.82 -0.57 9.18
N GLN A 20 -0.54 -0.90 9.41
CA GLN A 20 0.37 -0.08 10.20
C GLN A 20 0.71 1.25 9.52
N HIS A 21 0.84 1.24 8.19
CA HIS A 21 1.37 2.39 7.45
C HIS A 21 0.34 3.10 6.57
N TRP A 22 -0.92 2.65 6.54
CA TRP A 22 -1.97 3.22 5.70
C TRP A 22 -2.07 4.74 5.89
N HIS A 23 -2.03 5.20 7.14
CA HIS A 23 -2.19 6.61 7.50
C HIS A 23 -0.88 7.41 7.66
N CYS A 24 0.29 6.83 7.37
CA CYS A 24 1.57 7.43 7.76
C CYS A 24 1.86 8.78 7.09
N LEU A 25 1.29 9.02 5.90
CA LEU A 25 1.45 10.27 5.14
C LEU A 25 0.28 11.25 5.30
N ASP A 26 -0.79 10.87 5.99
CA ASP A 26 -2.00 11.70 6.15
C ASP A 26 -1.70 12.97 6.94
N ARG A 27 -0.97 12.83 8.06
CA ARG A 27 -0.63 13.95 8.94
C ARG A 27 0.30 14.96 8.27
N PRO A 28 1.41 14.56 7.62
CA PRO A 28 2.24 15.49 6.84
C PRO A 28 1.44 16.24 5.77
N LEU A 29 0.56 15.56 5.02
CA LEU A 29 -0.29 16.18 4.01
C LEU A 29 -1.25 17.23 4.60
N LEU A 30 -1.88 16.90 5.72
CA LEU A 30 -2.75 17.84 6.46
C LEU A 30 -1.98 19.07 6.97
N GLN A 31 -0.74 18.86 7.44
CA GLN A 31 0.10 19.97 7.92
C GLN A 31 0.50 20.92 6.78
N MET A 32 0.75 20.38 5.58
CA MET A 32 1.07 21.17 4.40
C MET A 32 -0.13 21.95 3.86
N SER A 33 -1.28 21.28 3.73
CA SER A 33 -2.51 21.92 3.25
C SER A 33 -3.09 22.95 4.23
N GLY A 34 -2.70 22.90 5.51
CA GLY A 34 -3.08 23.88 6.52
C GLY A 34 -2.41 25.25 6.39
N GLY A 35 -1.37 25.41 5.55
CA GLY A 35 -0.81 26.70 5.14
C GLY A 35 -0.19 27.58 6.23
N ARG A 36 0.04 27.06 7.45
CA ARG A 36 0.51 27.88 8.58
C ARG A 36 2.02 27.91 8.79
N THR A 37 2.75 26.90 8.31
CA THR A 37 4.18 26.72 8.63
C THR A 37 5.10 26.92 7.44
N TRP A 38 4.66 26.53 6.24
CA TRP A 38 5.43 26.65 5.01
C TRP A 38 4.47 26.94 3.85
N THR A 39 4.72 28.04 3.13
CA THR A 39 3.83 28.56 2.08
C THR A 39 4.63 29.02 0.86
N GLY A 40 3.94 29.18 -0.26
CA GLY A 40 4.50 29.65 -1.53
C GLY A 40 4.68 28.53 -2.57
N PRO A 41 5.11 28.87 -3.79
CA PRO A 41 5.07 27.95 -4.94
C PRO A 41 5.81 26.63 -4.73
N VAL A 42 6.92 26.66 -3.98
CA VAL A 42 7.70 25.45 -3.67
C VAL A 42 6.94 24.54 -2.69
N ALA A 43 6.25 25.12 -1.72
CA ALA A 43 5.41 24.38 -0.78
C ALA A 43 4.24 23.71 -1.51
N ASP A 44 3.63 24.41 -2.48
CA ASP A 44 2.53 23.87 -3.28
C ASP A 44 2.97 22.67 -4.14
N VAL A 45 4.13 22.78 -4.81
CA VAL A 45 4.72 21.69 -5.60
C VAL A 45 5.03 20.49 -4.71
N PHE A 46 5.70 20.70 -3.59
CA PHE A 46 6.05 19.61 -2.68
C PHE A 46 4.80 18.94 -2.08
N ALA A 47 3.73 19.70 -1.77
CA ALA A 47 2.46 19.13 -1.34
C ALA A 47 1.83 18.24 -2.42
N GLY A 48 1.90 18.67 -3.68
CA GLY A 48 1.48 17.88 -4.84
C GLY A 48 2.27 16.58 -4.98
N ASP A 49 3.60 16.66 -4.91
CA ASP A 49 4.48 15.49 -4.99
C ASP A 49 4.22 14.51 -3.84
N LEU A 50 4.05 15.00 -2.62
CA LEU A 50 3.74 14.18 -1.45
C LEU A 50 2.39 13.45 -1.61
N ALA A 51 1.38 14.15 -2.15
CA ALA A 51 0.07 13.55 -2.40
C ALA A 51 0.15 12.47 -3.49
N HIS A 52 0.94 12.72 -4.54
CA HIS A 52 1.21 11.75 -5.59
C HIS A 52 1.92 10.50 -5.06
N GLN A 53 3.00 10.67 -4.29
CA GLN A 53 3.75 9.57 -3.68
C GLN A 53 2.88 8.73 -2.73
N ARG A 54 2.00 9.35 -1.94
CA ARG A 54 1.02 8.62 -1.12
C ARG A 54 0.09 7.77 -1.97
N ALA A 55 -0.44 8.33 -3.06
CA ALA A 55 -1.35 7.60 -3.95
C ALA A 55 -0.64 6.42 -4.63
N GLU A 56 0.59 6.60 -5.11
CA GLU A 56 1.39 5.54 -5.72
C GLU A 56 1.72 4.42 -4.72
N LEU A 57 2.12 4.77 -3.50
CA LEU A 57 2.36 3.79 -2.43
C LEU A 57 1.13 2.92 -2.16
N TRP A 58 -0.04 3.55 -2.03
CA TRP A 58 -1.29 2.84 -1.77
C TRP A 58 -1.71 1.96 -2.94
N ARG A 59 -1.55 2.43 -4.18
CA ARG A 59 -1.84 1.61 -5.37
C ARG A 59 -0.92 0.40 -5.46
N GLY A 60 0.39 0.59 -5.25
CA GLY A 60 1.37 -0.49 -5.27
C GLY A 60 1.07 -1.54 -4.21
N LEU A 61 0.79 -1.12 -2.98
CA LEU A 61 0.48 -2.03 -1.88
C LEU A 61 -0.81 -2.82 -2.11
N ARG A 62 -1.86 -2.15 -2.61
CA ARG A 62 -3.10 -2.82 -3.01
C ARG A 62 -2.86 -3.83 -4.12
N GLY A 63 -2.08 -3.47 -5.14
CA GLY A 63 -1.72 -4.37 -6.23
C GLY A 63 -0.98 -5.62 -5.75
N VAL A 64 -0.08 -5.50 -4.78
CA VAL A 64 0.61 -6.66 -4.18
C VAL A 64 -0.36 -7.57 -3.43
N ILE A 65 -1.26 -6.99 -2.62
CA ILE A 65 -2.27 -7.77 -1.87
C ILE A 65 -3.23 -8.50 -2.83
N ASP A 66 -3.70 -7.81 -3.87
CA ASP A 66 -4.59 -8.38 -4.87
C ASP A 66 -3.89 -9.51 -5.63
N HIS A 67 -2.65 -9.31 -6.05
CA HIS A 67 -1.86 -10.36 -6.71
C HIS A 67 -1.64 -11.60 -5.83
N LEU A 68 -1.41 -11.41 -4.52
CA LEU A 68 -1.28 -12.52 -3.57
C LEU A 68 -2.59 -13.28 -3.38
N HIS A 69 -3.73 -12.57 -3.31
CA HIS A 69 -5.05 -13.20 -3.27
C HIS A 69 -5.32 -14.01 -4.54
N GLU A 70 -5.07 -13.44 -5.72
CA GLU A 70 -5.24 -14.12 -7.00
C GLU A 70 -4.36 -15.37 -7.08
N THR A 71 -3.09 -15.27 -6.70
CA THR A 71 -2.15 -16.40 -6.74
C THR A 71 -2.61 -17.51 -5.79
N LEU A 72 -3.06 -17.17 -4.58
CA LEU A 72 -3.61 -18.13 -3.62
C LEU A 72 -4.88 -18.82 -4.13
N ALA A 73 -5.76 -18.07 -4.81
CA ALA A 73 -6.96 -18.63 -5.43
C ALA A 73 -6.60 -19.66 -6.51
N HIS A 74 -5.65 -19.34 -7.40
CA HIS A 74 -5.18 -20.26 -8.44
C HIS A 74 -4.53 -21.53 -7.86
N VAL A 75 -3.67 -21.38 -6.85
CA VAL A 75 -3.04 -22.54 -6.16
C VAL A 75 -4.09 -23.41 -5.46
N THR A 76 -5.15 -22.81 -4.93
CA THR A 76 -6.23 -23.55 -4.24
C THR A 76 -7.13 -24.29 -5.23
N VAL A 77 -7.44 -23.69 -6.38
CA VAL A 77 -8.25 -24.31 -7.45
C VAL A 77 -7.50 -25.46 -8.14
N MET A 78 -6.18 -25.35 -8.28
CA MET A 78 -5.35 -26.39 -8.92
C MET A 78 -5.10 -27.63 -8.05
N ARG A 79 -5.46 -27.61 -6.75
CA ARG A 79 -5.36 -28.78 -5.87
C ARG A 79 -6.76 -29.33 -5.58
N PRO A 80 -7.32 -30.23 -6.41
CA PRO A 80 -8.48 -30.99 -5.99
C PRO A 80 -8.11 -31.83 -4.76
N ALA A 81 -9.07 -32.04 -3.87
CA ALA A 81 -8.90 -32.91 -2.72
C ALA A 81 -8.65 -34.33 -3.23
N ASP A 82 -7.43 -34.84 -3.00
CA ASP A 82 -7.13 -36.28 -3.03
C ASP A 82 -7.68 -36.95 -1.76
#